data_AF-A0AAU0QS10-F1
#
_entry.id   AF-A0AAU0QS10-F1
#
_cell.length_a   1.000
_cell.length_b   1.000
_cell.length_c   1.000
_cell.angle_alpha   90.00
_cell.angle_beta   90.00
_cell.angle_gamma   90.00
#
_symmetry.space_group_name_H-M   'P 1'
#
loop_
_entity.id
_entity.type
_entity.pdbx_description
1 polymer ?
#
loop_
_entity_poly.entity_id
_entity_poly.type
_entity_poly.pdbx_seq_one_letter_code
_entity_poly.pdbx_strand_id
1 'polypeptide(L)' 'MLQKENISDIIRLLAGFLLSLKLLFNSFGVNFITNDQIDAIVNVASFLFILYFGYTNNYVGKKGIEQKKVLKKHNLH' A
#
# COMPACT_ATOMS: atom_id res chain seq x y z
N MET A 1 5.43 -23.15 -6.45
CA MET A 1 4.26 -22.31 -6.73
C MET A 1 3.69 -21.87 -5.39
N LEU A 2 4.06 -20.69 -4.88
CA LEU A 2 3.47 -20.17 -3.65
C LEU A 2 2.00 -19.87 -3.96
N GLN A 3 1.11 -20.77 -3.53
CA GLN A 3 -0.33 -20.57 -3.64
C GLN A 3 -0.69 -19.25 -2.94
N LYS A 4 -1.51 -18.43 -3.59
CA LYS A 4 -1.90 -17.09 -3.14
C LYS A 4 -2.48 -17.08 -1.71
N GLU A 5 -3.05 -18.20 -1.27
CA GLU A 5 -3.51 -18.43 0.10
C GLU A 5 -2.37 -18.36 1.13
N ASN A 6 -1.21 -18.93 0.83
CA ASN A 6 -0.07 -18.98 1.75
C ASN A 6 0.55 -17.60 2.00
N ILE A 7 0.46 -16.67 1.04
CA ILE A 7 1.12 -15.35 1.15
C ILE A 7 0.44 -14.51 2.25
N SER A 8 -0.89 -14.51 2.30
CA SER A 8 -1.63 -13.80 3.36
C SER A 8 -1.25 -14.32 4.74
N ASP A 9 -1.16 -15.63 4.89
CA ASP A 9 -0.84 -16.24 6.19
C ASP A 9 0.63 -16.02 6.58
N ILE A 10 1.55 -16.08 5.62
CA ILE A 10 2.95 -15.72 5.83
C ILE A 10 3.07 -14.25 6.29
N ILE A 11 2.37 -13.33 5.64
CA ILE A 11 2.38 -11.91 6.01
C ILE A 11 1.81 -11.72 7.43
N ARG A 12 0.71 -12.40 7.77
CA ARG A 12 0.13 -12.34 9.12
C ARG A 12 1.09 -12.88 10.17
N LEU A 13 1.72 -14.02 9.91
CA LEU A 13 2.68 -14.64 10.84
C LEU A 13 3.90 -13.74 11.03
N LEU A 14 4.44 -13.18 9.94
CA LEU A 14 5.57 -12.25 9.99
C LEU A 14 5.20 -10.96 10.76
N ALA A 15 4.03 -10.38 10.49
CA ALA A 15 3.56 -9.19 11.19
C ALA A 15 3.39 -9.43 12.69
N GLY A 16 2.77 -10.55 13.07
CA GLY A 16 2.61 -10.96 14.46
C GLY A 16 3.95 -11.21 15.17
N PHE A 17 4.88 -11.85 14.49
CA PHE A 17 6.24 -12.06 15.00
C PHE A 17 6.98 -10.74 15.23
N LEU A 18 7.00 -9.83 14.25
CA LEU A 18 7.65 -8.52 14.36
C LEU A 18 7.02 -7.64 15.46
N LEU A 19 5.68 -7.67 15.59
CA LEU A 19 4.99 -6.98 16.67
C LEU A 19 5.40 -7.55 18.03
N SER A 20 5.46 -8.88 18.16
CA SER A 20 5.85 -9.54 19.41
C SER A 20 7.30 -9.19 19.80
N LEU A 21 8.22 -9.16 18.83
CA LEU A 21 9.59 -8.70 19.05
C LEU A 21 9.62 -7.24 19.52
N LYS A 22 8.86 -6.35 18.89
CA LYS A 22 8.74 -4.95 19.33
C LYS A 22 8.30 -4.84 20.78
N LEU A 23 7.25 -5.56 21.17
CA LEU A 23 6.75 -5.56 22.54
C LEU A 23 7.78 -6.12 23.54
N LEU A 24 8.51 -7.18 23.15
CA LEU A 24 9.56 -7.77 23.96
C LEU A 24 10.71 -6.78 24.21
N PHE A 25 11.25 -6.15 23.17
CA PHE A 25 12.35 -5.19 23.35
C PHE A 25 11.90 -3.94 24.12
N ASN A 26 10.67 -3.48 23.88
CA ASN A 26 10.09 -2.37 24.66
C ASN A 26 9.97 -2.71 26.15
N SER A 27 9.69 -3.96 26.53
CA SER A 27 9.62 -4.36 27.95
C SER A 27 10.99 -4.30 28.64
N PHE A 28 12.08 -4.44 27.88
CA PHE A 28 13.45 -4.21 28.35
C PHE A 28 13.90 -2.74 28.28
N GLY A 29 13.00 -1.82 27.89
CA GLY A 29 13.32 -0.39 27.71
C GLY A 29 14.06 -0.07 26.41
N VAL A 30 14.20 -1.04 25.50
CA VAL A 30 14.87 -0.87 24.21
C VAL A 30 13.83 -0.60 23.12
N ASN A 31 13.70 0.67 22.74
CA ASN A 31 12.83 1.07 21.64
C ASN A 31 13.60 1.05 20.31
N PHE A 32 13.75 -0.11 19.67
CA PHE A 32 14.46 -0.20 18.38
C PHE A 32 13.69 0.42 17.20
N ILE A 33 12.35 0.47 17.29
CA ILE A 33 11.49 1.19 16.34
C ILE A 33 10.38 1.92 17.10
N THR A 34 10.31 3.24 16.88
CA THR A 34 9.30 4.10 17.50
C THR A 34 7.97 4.01 16.74
N ASN A 35 6.87 4.39 17.40
CA ASN A 35 5.57 4.46 16.73
C ASN A 35 5.59 5.49 15.59
N ASP A 36 6.23 6.64 15.79
CA ASP A 36 6.35 7.68 14.77
C ASP A 36 7.05 7.18 13.49
N GLN A 37 8.07 6.33 13.64
CA GLN A 37 8.74 5.69 12.50
C GLN A 37 7.81 4.70 11.77
N ILE A 38 7.02 3.93 12.51
CA ILE A 38 6.01 3.03 11.91
C ILE A 38 4.97 3.85 11.15
N ASP A 39 4.45 4.91 11.76
CA ASP A 39 3.45 5.78 11.18
C ASP A 39 3.97 6.47 9.92
N ALA A 40 5.22 6.94 9.92
CA ALA A 40 5.86 7.50 8.75
C ALA A 40 5.93 6.49 7.58
N ILE A 41 6.32 5.24 7.84
CA ILE A 41 6.37 4.18 6.83
C ILE A 41 4.98 3.89 6.27
N VAL A 42 3.98 3.73 7.14
CA VAL A 42 2.59 3.47 6.74
C VAL A 42 2.07 4.64 5.90
N ASN A 43 2.29 5.88 6.32
CA ASN A 43 1.85 7.07 5.60
C ASN A 43 2.47 7.16 4.20
N VAL A 44 3.78 6.91 4.06
CA VAL A 44 4.44 6.90 2.75
C VAL A 44 3.90 5.79 1.87
N ALA A 45 3.73 4.57 2.40
CA ALA A 45 3.18 3.45 1.64
C ALA A 45 1.75 3.72 1.18
N SER A 46 0.90 4.26 2.07
CA SER A 46 -0.47 4.66 1.75
C SER A 46 -0.52 5.78 0.71
N PHE A 47 0.34 6.79 0.83
CA PHE A 47 0.44 7.88 -0.15
C PHE A 47 0.80 7.35 -1.54
N LEU A 48 1.81 6.49 -1.64
CA LEU A 48 2.22 5.88 -2.92
C LEU A 48 1.12 4.97 -3.48
N PHE A 49 0.42 4.22 -2.64
CA PHE A 49 -0.72 3.42 -3.05
C PHE A 49 -1.81 4.31 -3.67
N ILE A 50 -2.19 5.39 -2.99
CA ILE A 50 -3.20 6.34 -3.49
C ILE A 50 -2.74 6.96 -4.82
N LEU A 51 -1.49 7.39 -4.94
CA LEU A 51 -0.97 7.94 -6.18
C LEU A 51 -1.02 6.92 -7.33
N TYR A 52 -0.60 5.68 -7.07
CA TYR A 52 -0.63 4.62 -8.07
C TYR A 52 -2.05 4.33 -8.55
N PHE A 53 -3.01 4.18 -7.63
CA PHE A 53 -4.40 3.91 -7.99
C PHE A 53 -5.08 5.13 -8.63
N GLY A 54 -4.78 6.34 -8.17
CA GLY A 54 -5.26 7.58 -8.78
C GLY A 54 -4.75 7.74 -10.22
N TYR A 55 -3.45 7.54 -10.44
CA TYR A 55 -2.84 7.60 -11.77
C TYR A 55 -3.40 6.53 -12.69
N THR A 56 -3.44 5.27 -12.25
CA THR A 56 -3.92 4.17 -13.08
C THR A 56 -5.39 4.35 -13.43
N ASN A 57 -6.25 4.77 -12.50
CA ASN A 57 -7.66 5.04 -12.80
C ASN A 57 -7.86 6.21 -13.78
N ASN A 58 -7.10 7.30 -13.65
CA ASN A 58 -7.32 8.52 -14.44
C ASN A 58 -6.63 8.51 -15.82
N TYR A 59 -5.54 7.76 -15.97
CA TYR A 59 -4.69 7.83 -17.16
C TYR A 59 -4.47 6.49 -17.86
N VAL A 60 -4.39 5.38 -17.12
CA VAL A 60 -4.08 4.06 -17.69
C VAL A 60 -5.34 3.22 -17.90
N GLY A 61 -6.40 3.49 -17.13
CA GLY A 61 -7.62 2.73 -17.14
C GLY A 61 -8.33 2.80 -18.49
N LYS A 62 -8.75 1.64 -19.01
CA LYS A 62 -9.46 1.52 -20.29
C LYS A 62 -10.65 2.48 -20.37
N LYS A 63 -11.41 2.59 -19.28
CA LYS A 63 -12.56 3.51 -19.16
C LYS A 63 -12.16 4.98 -19.32
N GLY A 64 -11.11 5.44 -18.63
CA GLY A 64 -10.64 6.82 -18.72
C GLY A 64 -10.06 7.16 -20.10
N ILE A 65 -9.37 6.20 -20.73
CA ILE A 65 -8.87 6.34 -22.10
C ILE A 65 -10.02 6.42 -23.10
N GLU A 66 -11.05 5.56 -22.97
CA GLU A 66 -12.23 5.59 -23.83
C GLU A 66 -13.05 6.86 -23.65
N GLN A 67 -13.21 7.35 -22.42
CA GLN A 67 -13.86 8.63 -22.14
C GLN A 67 -13.13 9.79 -22.83
N LYS A 68 -11.81 9.85 -22.71
CA LYS A 68 -10.98 10.84 -23.41
C LYS A 68 -11.08 10.73 -24.93
N LYS A 69 -11.19 9.52 -25.48
CA LYS A 69 -11.42 9.30 -26.93
C LYS A 69 -12.79 9.79 -27.38
N VAL A 70 -13.83 9.54 -26.59
CA VAL A 70 -15.21 10.00 -26.87
C VAL A 70 -15.28 11.53 -26.82
N LEU A 71 -14.69 12.17 -25.81
CA LEU A 71 -14.63 13.63 -25.70
C LEU A 71 -13.95 14.25 -26.93
N LYS A 72 -12.76 13.75 -27.29
CA LYS A 72 -12.03 14.18 -28.50
C LYS A 72 -12.84 14.00 -29.79
N LYS A 73 -13.61 12.91 -29.92
CA LYS A 73 -14.44 12.64 -31.11
C LYS A 73 -15.57 13.67 -31.27
N HIS A 74 -16.02 14.30 -30.18
CA HIS A 74 -17.09 15.29 -30.18
C HIS A 74 -16.57 16.74 -30.07
N ASN A 75 -15.27 16.99 -30.28
CA ASN A 75 -14.61 18.29 -30.06
C ASN A 75 -14.85 18.88 -28.65
N LEU A 76 -15.05 17.99 -27.67
CA LEU A 76 -15.09 18.34 -26.26
C LEU A 76 -13.69 18.06 -25.69
N HIS A 77 -13.12 19.05 -24.99
CA HIS A 77 -11.79 18.95 -24.41
C HIS A 77 -11.77 18.11 -23.14
#